data_AF-A0A932P7I5-F1
#
_entry.id   AF-A0A932P7I5-F1
#
_cell.length_a   1.000
_cell.length_b   1.000
_cell.length_c   1.000
_cell.angle_alpha   90.00
_cell.angle_beta   90.00
_cell.angle_gamma   90.00
#
_symmetry.space_group_name_H-M   'P 1'
#
loop_
_entity.id
_entity.type
_entity.pdbx_description
1 polymer ?
#
loop_
_entity_poly.entity_id
_entity_poly.type
_entity_poly.pdbx_seq_one_letter_code
_entity_poly.pdbx_strand_id
1 'polypeptide(L)'
;LEEEADPTVIAALVSGKAPQLVEPPAEFLVLGGKRQTLGLALAHLHRHAPRPVDSLALAAGDPFGAIAVDQDKCTLCMACVSACPTKALSGHPDKPSLGLLEVNCVQCGLCRVTCPEKAVNLVPRLSFGADARLRQVLKEEEPYPCIRCGKPFASKSVIERMVERMSGHAMFKAPGKLDLIKMCEDCRVVAQYELEDGNRVLAGAKPPVTRTTEDYLKERDQEG
;
A
#
# COMPACT_ATOMS: atom_id res chain seq x y z
N LEU A 1 -1.72 -27.17 17.35
CA LEU A 1 -3.12 -27.43 16.94
C LEU A 1 -3.74 -28.56 17.76
N GLU A 2 -3.00 -29.59 18.19
CA GLU A 2 -3.55 -30.68 19.02
C GLU A 2 -3.72 -30.30 20.52
N GLU A 3 -2.92 -29.38 21.07
CA GLU A 3 -3.06 -28.94 22.48
C GLU A 3 -4.29 -28.06 22.76
N GLU A 4 -4.77 -27.27 21.78
CA GLU A 4 -5.89 -26.34 21.97
C GLU A 4 -7.27 -27.04 21.95
N ALA A 5 -7.32 -28.30 21.52
CA ALA A 5 -8.54 -29.11 21.46
C ALA A 5 -8.66 -30.13 22.62
N ASP A 6 -7.69 -30.15 23.55
CA ASP A 6 -7.74 -31.01 24.72
C ASP A 6 -8.91 -30.57 25.64
N PRO A 7 -9.92 -31.45 25.88
CA PRO A 7 -11.04 -31.14 26.77
C PRO A 7 -10.62 -30.70 28.17
N THR A 8 -9.44 -31.13 28.63
CA THR A 8 -8.88 -30.81 29.94
C THR A 8 -8.40 -29.35 30.00
N VAL A 9 -7.77 -28.87 28.92
CA VAL A 9 -7.33 -27.47 28.79
C VAL A 9 -8.54 -26.53 28.68
N ILE A 10 -9.56 -26.93 27.92
CA ILE A 10 -10.81 -26.17 27.80
C ILE A 10 -11.54 -26.14 29.15
N ALA A 11 -11.63 -27.27 29.85
CA ALA A 11 -12.24 -27.33 31.17
C ALA A 11 -11.54 -26.40 32.17
N ALA A 12 -10.20 -26.33 32.15
CA ALA A 12 -9.43 -25.40 32.99
C ALA A 12 -9.71 -23.93 32.66
N LEU A 13 -9.84 -23.57 31.37
CA LEU A 13 -10.20 -22.21 30.94
C LEU A 13 -11.61 -21.82 31.38
N VAL A 14 -12.58 -22.74 31.29
CA VAL A 14 -13.98 -22.48 31.64
C VAL A 14 -14.22 -22.50 33.16
N SER A 15 -13.46 -23.28 33.91
CA SER A 15 -13.55 -23.36 35.39
C SER A 15 -12.81 -22.23 36.11
N GLY A 16 -12.19 -21.31 35.37
CA GLY A 16 -11.63 -20.08 35.91
C GLY A 16 -12.68 -19.23 36.65
N LYS A 17 -12.23 -18.47 37.66
CA LYS A 17 -13.09 -17.54 38.39
C LYS A 17 -13.62 -16.50 37.40
N ALA A 18 -14.94 -16.37 37.31
CA ALA A 18 -15.57 -15.37 36.45
C ALA A 18 -15.01 -13.98 36.75
N PRO A 19 -14.74 -13.15 35.73
CA PRO A 19 -14.25 -11.80 35.94
C PRO A 19 -15.26 -10.99 36.75
N GLN A 20 -14.76 -10.06 37.55
CA GLN A 20 -15.61 -9.16 38.32
C GLN A 20 -16.51 -8.36 37.36
N LEU A 21 -17.80 -8.28 37.68
CA LEU A 21 -18.74 -7.47 36.91
C LEU A 21 -18.35 -5.99 37.02
N VAL A 22 -18.48 -5.29 35.90
CA VAL A 22 -18.24 -3.85 35.83
C VAL A 22 -19.52 -3.12 36.20
N GLU A 23 -19.42 -2.18 37.14
CA GLU A 23 -20.51 -1.28 37.52
C GLU A 23 -20.17 0.17 37.15
N PRO A 24 -21.12 0.94 36.59
CA PRO A 24 -22.48 0.58 36.19
C PRO A 24 -22.53 -0.32 34.94
N PRO A 25 -23.66 -1.00 34.66
CA PRO A 25 -23.83 -1.77 33.42
C PRO A 25 -23.74 -0.87 32.17
N ALA A 26 -23.40 -1.49 31.05
CA ALA A 26 -23.32 -0.80 29.77
C ALA A 26 -24.71 -0.40 29.24
N GLU A 27 -24.92 0.89 28.99
CA GLU A 27 -26.16 1.44 28.43
C GLU A 27 -26.05 1.86 26.95
N PHE A 28 -24.92 1.55 26.29
CA PHE A 28 -24.74 1.92 24.89
C PHE A 28 -25.63 1.09 23.97
N LEU A 29 -26.15 1.73 22.91
CA LEU A 29 -26.90 1.03 21.87
C LEU A 29 -25.95 0.21 21.00
N VAL A 30 -26.31 -1.04 20.73
CA VAL A 30 -25.58 -1.94 19.84
C VAL A 30 -25.93 -1.60 18.38
N LEU A 31 -25.41 -0.48 17.91
CA LEU A 31 -25.60 0.00 16.55
C LEU A 31 -24.31 -0.19 15.75
N GLY A 32 -24.43 -0.85 14.59
CA GLY A 32 -23.34 -1.05 13.65
C GLY A 32 -22.85 -2.51 13.56
N GLY A 33 -21.62 -2.67 13.07
CA GLY A 33 -21.01 -3.98 12.85
C GLY A 33 -20.37 -4.57 14.11
N LYS A 34 -20.07 -5.88 14.07
CA LYS A 34 -19.44 -6.63 15.18
C LYS A 34 -18.23 -5.92 15.80
N ARG A 35 -17.36 -5.34 14.97
CA ARG A 35 -16.15 -4.62 15.42
C ARG A 35 -16.46 -3.33 16.16
N GLN A 36 -17.50 -2.60 15.74
CA GLN A 36 -17.91 -1.34 16.38
C GLN A 36 -18.54 -1.63 17.74
N THR A 37 -19.43 -2.62 17.82
CA THR A 37 -20.00 -3.09 19.09
C THR A 37 -18.93 -3.53 20.07
N LEU A 38 -17.96 -4.32 19.61
CA LEU A 38 -16.84 -4.75 20.45
C LEU A 38 -16.00 -3.55 20.92
N GLY A 39 -15.78 -2.55 20.06
CA GLY A 39 -15.11 -1.31 20.43
C GLY A 39 -15.85 -0.52 21.52
N LEU A 40 -17.19 -0.48 21.49
CA LEU A 40 -18.01 0.15 22.53
C LEU A 40 -17.91 -0.61 23.86
N ALA A 41 -18.00 -1.94 23.82
CA ALA A 41 -17.83 -2.78 25.00
C ALA A 41 -16.45 -2.59 25.64
N LEU A 42 -15.38 -2.66 24.83
CA LEU A 42 -14.01 -2.44 25.30
C LEU A 42 -13.81 -1.04 25.87
N ALA A 43 -14.41 -0.01 25.27
CA ALA A 43 -14.36 1.35 25.79
C ALA A 43 -15.07 1.50 27.14
N HIS A 44 -16.21 0.83 27.31
CA HIS A 44 -16.93 0.81 28.58
C HIS A 44 -16.11 0.08 29.66
N LEU A 45 -15.58 -1.10 29.36
CA LEU A 45 -14.71 -1.85 30.28
C LEU A 45 -13.49 -1.03 30.69
N HIS A 46 -12.86 -0.32 29.74
CA HIS A 46 -11.71 0.53 30.02
C HIS A 46 -12.03 1.72 30.92
N ARG A 47 -13.16 2.41 30.67
CA ARG A 47 -13.60 3.56 31.48
C ARG A 47 -13.80 3.20 32.96
N HIS A 48 -14.27 1.99 33.23
CA HIS A 48 -14.56 1.50 34.58
C HIS A 48 -13.51 0.52 35.09
N ALA A 49 -12.37 0.38 34.40
CA ALA A 49 -11.28 -0.46 34.85
C ALA A 49 -10.68 0.12 36.15
N PRO A 50 -10.34 -0.71 37.16
CA PRO A 50 -9.71 -0.23 38.39
C PRO A 50 -8.39 0.51 38.16
N ARG A 51 -7.67 0.15 37.08
CA ARG A 51 -6.42 0.74 36.64
C ARG A 51 -6.44 0.90 35.12
N PRO A 52 -7.00 2.00 34.59
CA PRO A 52 -7.04 2.23 33.15
C PRO A 52 -5.61 2.40 32.61
N VAL A 53 -5.35 1.83 31.44
CA VAL A 53 -4.08 1.93 30.71
C VAL A 53 -4.34 2.42 29.29
N ASP A 54 -3.45 3.21 28.73
CA ASP A 54 -3.66 3.75 27.37
C ASP A 54 -3.50 2.68 26.28
N SER A 55 -2.61 1.72 26.52
CA SER A 55 -2.37 0.60 25.61
C SER A 55 -2.12 -0.70 26.38
N LEU A 56 -2.70 -1.78 25.90
CA LEU A 56 -2.47 -3.14 26.39
C LEU A 56 -1.70 -3.95 25.34
N ALA A 57 -0.58 -4.55 25.72
CA ALA A 57 0.14 -5.48 24.85
C ALA A 57 -0.64 -6.78 24.70
N LEU A 58 -0.68 -7.32 23.48
CA LEU A 58 -1.41 -8.53 23.14
C LEU A 58 -0.46 -9.61 22.62
N ALA A 59 -0.92 -10.86 22.62
CA ALA A 59 -0.15 -11.97 22.10
C ALA A 59 -0.19 -11.97 20.55
N ALA A 60 0.76 -12.68 19.94
CA ALA A 60 0.72 -12.90 18.51
C ALA A 60 -0.51 -13.73 18.14
N GLY A 61 -1.29 -13.26 17.16
CA GLY A 61 -2.54 -13.89 16.74
C GLY A 61 -3.81 -13.17 17.22
N ASP A 62 -3.69 -12.25 18.17
CA ASP A 62 -4.83 -11.45 18.62
C ASP A 62 -5.32 -10.49 17.52
N PRO A 63 -6.65 -10.28 17.39
CA PRO A 63 -7.25 -9.52 16.28
C PRO A 63 -7.17 -8.00 16.46
N PHE A 64 -6.26 -7.50 17.29
CA PHE A 64 -6.08 -6.07 17.56
C PHE A 64 -4.60 -5.71 17.53
N GLY A 65 -4.29 -4.58 16.89
CA GLY A 65 -2.94 -4.06 16.89
C GLY A 65 -2.71 -2.99 15.86
N ALA A 66 -1.55 -2.35 16.00
CA ALA A 66 -1.02 -1.43 15.04
C ALA A 66 -0.08 -2.14 14.06
N ILE A 67 0.47 -1.37 13.14
CA ILE A 67 1.65 -1.76 12.37
C ILE A 67 2.74 -0.73 12.59
N ALA A 68 3.99 -1.19 12.64
CA ALA A 68 5.18 -0.35 12.61
C ALA A 68 5.74 -0.37 11.20
N VAL A 69 6.02 0.81 10.64
CA VAL A 69 6.58 0.97 9.30
C VAL A 69 8.01 1.48 9.43
N ASP A 70 8.95 0.74 8.87
CA ASP A 70 10.33 1.16 8.69
C ASP A 70 10.37 2.30 7.67
N GLN A 71 10.70 3.50 8.14
CA GLN A 71 10.66 4.70 7.32
C GLN A 71 11.73 4.69 6.23
N ASP A 72 12.86 4.02 6.41
CA ASP A 72 13.92 3.98 5.40
C ASP A 72 13.62 2.95 4.31
N LYS A 73 12.90 1.88 4.66
CA LYS A 73 12.54 0.80 3.71
C LYS A 73 11.27 1.05 2.95
N CYS A 74 10.27 1.67 3.56
CA CYS A 74 8.96 1.82 2.93
C CYS A 74 9.06 2.75 1.72
N THR A 75 8.62 2.32 0.54
CA THR A 75 8.63 3.20 -0.63
C THR A 75 7.33 3.97 -0.82
N LEU A 76 6.26 3.68 -0.05
CA LEU A 76 4.91 4.18 -0.34
C LEU A 76 4.33 3.66 -1.68
N CYS A 77 4.66 2.41 -2.05
CA CYS A 77 4.11 1.75 -3.25
C CYS A 77 2.62 1.37 -3.17
N MET A 78 1.96 1.61 -2.02
CA MET A 78 0.55 1.33 -1.76
C MET A 78 0.09 -0.14 -1.88
N ALA A 79 1.01 -1.10 -2.07
CA ALA A 79 0.65 -2.52 -2.14
C ALA A 79 -0.05 -3.02 -0.87
N CYS A 80 0.37 -2.56 0.31
CA CYS A 80 -0.26 -2.90 1.58
C CYS A 80 -1.68 -2.33 1.73
N VAL A 81 -1.97 -1.18 1.13
CA VAL A 81 -3.30 -0.56 1.12
C VAL A 81 -4.25 -1.42 0.31
N SER A 82 -3.85 -1.80 -0.91
CA SER A 82 -4.65 -2.66 -1.80
C SER A 82 -4.89 -4.05 -1.21
N ALA A 83 -3.94 -4.58 -0.44
CA ALA A 83 -4.07 -5.90 0.20
C ALA A 83 -4.89 -5.90 1.51
N CYS A 84 -5.29 -4.73 2.04
CA CYS A 84 -5.95 -4.65 3.34
C CYS A 84 -7.46 -4.96 3.25
N PRO A 85 -7.94 -6.11 3.75
CA PRO A 85 -9.35 -6.50 3.60
C PRO A 85 -10.30 -5.63 4.42
N THR A 86 -9.81 -5.07 5.55
CA THR A 86 -10.61 -4.26 6.47
C THR A 86 -10.49 -2.76 6.24
N LYS A 87 -9.73 -2.35 5.20
CA LYS A 87 -9.44 -0.93 4.90
C LYS A 87 -8.87 -0.17 6.11
N ALA A 88 -8.11 -0.86 6.96
CA ALA A 88 -7.36 -0.23 8.03
C ALA A 88 -6.28 0.69 7.47
N LEU A 89 -5.65 0.30 6.37
CA LEU A 89 -4.65 1.09 5.65
C LEU A 89 -5.27 1.93 4.53
N SER A 90 -4.73 3.12 4.28
CA SER A 90 -5.09 3.94 3.11
C SER A 90 -3.92 4.79 2.66
N GLY A 91 -3.97 5.20 1.39
CA GLY A 91 -3.22 6.34 0.89
C GLY A 91 -3.95 7.65 1.12
N HIS A 92 -3.25 8.77 0.91
CA HIS A 92 -3.85 10.08 0.66
C HIS A 92 -3.93 10.32 -0.86
N PRO A 93 -4.99 10.98 -1.37
CA PRO A 93 -5.15 11.21 -2.81
C PRO A 93 -4.08 12.15 -3.39
N ASP A 94 -3.79 13.26 -2.71
CA ASP A 94 -2.93 14.32 -3.27
C ASP A 94 -1.44 14.18 -2.94
N LYS A 95 -1.10 13.38 -1.92
CA LYS A 95 0.28 13.24 -1.44
C LYS A 95 0.62 11.79 -1.13
N PRO A 96 1.85 11.34 -1.40
CA PRO A 96 2.32 10.03 -0.98
C PRO A 96 2.35 9.96 0.55
N SER A 97 1.29 9.41 1.14
CA SER A 97 1.27 9.09 2.57
C SER A 97 0.54 7.80 2.85
N LEU A 98 0.96 7.11 3.91
CA LEU A 98 0.37 5.86 4.38
C LEU A 98 -0.29 6.12 5.72
N GLY A 99 -1.61 5.96 5.77
CA GLY A 99 -2.41 6.10 6.98
C GLY A 99 -2.91 4.77 7.53
N LEU A 100 -3.01 4.66 8.85
CA LEU A 100 -3.58 3.53 9.58
C LEU A 100 -4.75 4.00 10.46
N LEU A 101 -5.85 3.25 10.40
CA LEU A 101 -6.94 3.31 11.36
C LEU A 101 -6.92 2.03 12.21
N GLU A 102 -6.35 2.11 13.41
CA GLU A 102 -6.02 0.96 14.26
C GLU A 102 -7.27 0.14 14.64
N VAL A 103 -8.40 0.80 14.91
CA VAL A 103 -9.67 0.13 15.24
C VAL A 103 -10.13 -0.86 14.18
N ASN A 104 -9.77 -0.66 12.91
CA ASN A 104 -10.11 -1.57 11.81
C ASN A 104 -9.07 -2.68 11.57
N CYS A 105 -7.89 -2.59 12.18
CA CYS A 105 -6.81 -3.54 11.95
C CYS A 105 -7.06 -4.86 12.69
N VAL A 106 -7.09 -5.97 11.94
CA VAL A 106 -7.33 -7.32 12.47
C VAL A 106 -6.07 -8.18 12.57
N GLN A 107 -4.89 -7.57 12.45
CA GLN A 107 -3.58 -8.25 12.53
C GLN A 107 -3.41 -9.45 11.58
N CYS A 108 -4.13 -9.48 10.45
CA CYS A 108 -4.05 -10.58 9.48
C CYS A 108 -2.68 -10.78 8.79
N GLY A 109 -1.75 -9.81 8.90
CA GLY A 109 -0.41 -9.92 8.34
C GLY A 109 -0.28 -9.75 6.83
N LEU A 110 -1.37 -9.62 6.06
CA LEU A 110 -1.31 -9.45 4.60
C LEU A 110 -0.46 -8.25 4.18
N CYS A 111 -0.52 -7.15 4.91
CA CYS A 111 0.31 -5.96 4.65
C CYS A 111 1.81 -6.23 4.79
N ARG A 112 2.21 -7.11 5.71
CA ARG A 112 3.60 -7.54 5.92
C ARG A 112 4.07 -8.46 4.79
N VAL A 113 3.24 -9.42 4.39
CA VAL A 113 3.57 -10.41 3.35
C VAL A 113 3.66 -9.75 1.97
N THR A 114 2.72 -8.85 1.65
CA THR A 114 2.69 -8.15 0.36
C THR A 114 3.78 -7.08 0.21
N CYS A 115 4.41 -6.64 1.30
CA CYS A 115 5.40 -5.57 1.23
C CYS A 115 6.69 -6.04 0.53
N PRO A 116 7.03 -5.53 -0.67
CA PRO A 116 8.23 -5.97 -1.40
C PRO A 116 9.53 -5.57 -0.68
N GLU A 117 9.48 -4.49 0.11
CA GLU A 117 10.64 -3.97 0.85
C GLU A 117 10.74 -4.51 2.28
N LYS A 118 9.81 -5.39 2.70
CA LYS A 118 9.72 -5.92 4.06
C LYS A 118 9.74 -4.82 5.15
N ALA A 119 9.08 -3.69 4.86
CA ALA A 119 9.07 -2.51 5.71
C ALA A 119 7.98 -2.52 6.82
N VAL A 120 7.09 -3.50 6.82
CA VAL A 120 5.92 -3.53 7.71
C VAL A 120 6.07 -4.62 8.76
N ASN A 121 5.96 -4.23 10.04
CA ASN A 121 5.92 -5.14 11.17
C ASN A 121 4.57 -5.04 11.90
N LEU A 122 4.07 -6.18 12.37
CA LEU A 122 2.85 -6.25 13.17
C LEU A 122 3.17 -5.88 14.62
N VAL A 123 2.29 -5.10 15.24
CA VAL A 123 2.39 -4.72 16.66
C VAL A 123 1.06 -5.09 17.33
N PRO A 124 0.92 -6.33 17.84
CA PRO A 124 -0.28 -6.77 18.54
C PRO A 124 -0.47 -5.94 19.82
N ARG A 125 -1.52 -5.13 19.85
CA ARG A 125 -1.86 -4.26 20.97
C ARG A 125 -3.32 -3.83 20.90
N LEU A 126 -3.87 -3.44 22.04
CA LEU A 126 -5.15 -2.74 22.11
C LEU A 126 -4.90 -1.34 22.67
N SER A 127 -5.02 -0.32 21.82
CA SER A 127 -4.96 1.08 22.23
C SER A 127 -6.36 1.63 22.53
N PHE A 128 -6.51 2.25 23.70
CA PHE A 128 -7.75 2.90 24.13
C PHE A 128 -7.77 4.41 23.85
N GLY A 129 -6.61 4.98 23.51
CA GLY A 129 -6.45 6.39 23.17
C GLY A 129 -7.26 6.83 21.95
N ALA A 130 -7.41 8.15 21.78
CA ALA A 130 -8.07 8.73 20.61
C ALA A 130 -7.37 8.30 19.29
N ASP A 131 -6.06 8.10 19.35
CA ASP A 131 -5.24 7.75 18.20
C ASP A 131 -5.67 6.46 17.51
N ALA A 132 -6.23 5.50 18.24
CA ALA A 132 -6.70 4.24 17.69
C ALA A 132 -7.96 4.38 16.82
N ARG A 133 -8.75 5.42 17.11
CA ARG A 133 -10.01 5.75 16.41
C ARG A 133 -9.83 6.80 15.32
N LEU A 134 -8.67 7.46 15.31
CA LEU A 134 -8.30 8.43 14.30
C LEU A 134 -7.32 7.82 13.31
N ARG A 135 -7.25 8.45 12.13
CA ARG A 135 -6.34 8.02 11.08
C ARG A 135 -4.95 8.57 11.35
N GLN A 136 -4.01 7.69 11.67
CA GLN A 136 -2.62 8.03 11.97
C GLN A 136 -1.78 7.94 10.71
N VAL A 137 -1.00 8.98 10.41
CA VAL A 137 -0.04 8.97 9.30
C VAL A 137 1.23 8.25 9.77
N LEU A 138 1.54 7.12 9.15
CA LEU A 138 2.72 6.30 9.48
C LEU A 138 3.97 6.76 8.73
N LYS A 139 3.78 7.20 7.49
CA LYS A 139 4.85 7.73 6.64
C LYS A 139 4.26 8.68 5.60
N GLU A 140 4.98 9.75 5.32
CA GLU A 140 4.67 10.72 4.28
C GLU A 140 5.97 11.10 3.56
N GLU A 141 5.90 11.31 2.25
CA GLU A 141 7.03 11.79 1.44
C GLU A 141 6.56 12.85 0.44
N GLU A 142 7.51 13.66 -0.02
CA GLU A 142 7.28 14.58 -1.12
C GLU A 142 7.03 13.83 -2.44
N PRO A 143 6.06 14.27 -3.25
CA PRO A 143 5.86 13.73 -4.57
C PRO A 143 7.04 14.00 -5.49
N TYR A 144 7.42 13.01 -6.29
CA TYR A 144 8.38 13.13 -7.37
C TYR A 144 7.72 13.81 -8.59
N PRO A 145 8.24 14.95 -9.07
CA PRO A 145 7.72 15.63 -10.25
C PRO A 145 8.20 14.95 -11.54
N CYS A 146 7.32 14.85 -12.53
CA CYS A 146 7.69 14.33 -13.84
C CYS A 146 8.79 15.20 -14.50
N ILE A 147 9.83 14.58 -15.03
CA ILE A 147 10.95 15.28 -15.69
C ILE A 147 10.57 16.03 -16.99
N ARG A 148 9.39 15.74 -17.56
CA ARG A 148 8.90 16.37 -18.81
C ARG A 148 7.90 17.49 -18.54
N CYS A 149 6.90 17.26 -17.68
CA CYS A 149 5.81 18.22 -17.45
C CYS A 149 5.72 18.77 -16.02
N GLY A 150 6.51 18.24 -15.08
CA GLY A 150 6.47 18.66 -13.66
C GLY A 150 5.30 18.10 -12.83
N LYS A 151 4.34 17.38 -13.42
CA LYS A 151 3.20 16.78 -12.69
C LYS A 151 3.70 15.85 -11.57
N PRO A 152 3.25 16.01 -10.31
CA PRO A 152 3.56 15.08 -9.22
C PRO A 152 2.79 13.77 -9.44
N PHE A 153 3.47 12.61 -9.36
CA PHE A 153 2.80 11.34 -9.66
C PHE A 153 3.21 10.12 -8.80
N ALA A 154 4.40 10.14 -8.19
CA ALA A 154 4.89 9.02 -7.39
C ALA A 154 5.68 9.54 -6.18
N SER A 155 6.05 8.66 -5.24
CA SER A 155 7.02 9.00 -4.19
C SER A 155 8.45 8.95 -4.73
N LYS A 156 9.34 9.77 -4.18
CA LYS A 156 10.76 9.76 -4.54
C LYS A 156 11.39 8.39 -4.32
N SER A 157 11.11 7.76 -3.18
CA SER A 157 11.63 6.44 -2.84
C SER A 157 11.20 5.34 -3.82
N VAL A 158 9.98 5.38 -4.39
CA VAL A 158 9.57 4.41 -5.42
C VAL A 158 10.43 4.57 -6.67
N ILE A 159 10.57 5.80 -7.17
CA ILE A 159 11.27 6.06 -8.43
C ILE A 159 12.73 5.66 -8.32
N GLU A 160 13.41 6.04 -7.24
CA GLU A 160 14.81 5.68 -7.01
C GLU A 160 15.01 4.16 -6.96
N ARG A 161 14.18 3.43 -6.18
CA ARG A 161 14.26 1.95 -6.13
C ARG A 161 13.92 1.28 -7.45
N MET A 162 12.96 1.82 -8.20
CA MET A 162 12.62 1.30 -9.53
C MET A 162 13.79 1.47 -10.50
N VAL A 163 14.41 2.65 -10.55
CA VAL A 163 15.58 2.89 -11.40
C VAL A 163 16.75 1.99 -11.00
N GLU A 164 17.03 1.85 -9.70
CA GLU A 164 18.06 0.96 -9.18
C GLU A 164 17.84 -0.49 -9.64
N ARG A 165 16.65 -1.05 -9.40
CA ARG A 165 16.33 -2.44 -9.80
C ARG A 165 16.29 -2.66 -11.30
N MET A 166 15.86 -1.66 -12.08
CA MET A 166 15.66 -1.81 -13.52
C MET A 166 16.92 -1.52 -14.34
N SER A 167 17.91 -0.83 -13.78
CA SER A 167 19.19 -0.50 -14.43
C SER A 167 19.94 -1.72 -15.00
N GLY A 168 19.82 -2.88 -14.34
CA GLY A 168 20.48 -4.11 -14.78
C GLY A 168 19.77 -4.88 -15.91
N HIS A 169 18.52 -4.57 -16.22
CA HIS A 169 17.71 -5.37 -17.13
C HIS A 169 17.96 -5.01 -18.60
N ALA A 170 18.05 -6.02 -19.48
CA ALA A 170 18.39 -5.85 -20.90
C ALA A 170 17.51 -4.82 -21.63
N MET A 171 16.22 -4.74 -21.25
CA MET A 171 15.24 -3.80 -21.82
C MET A 171 15.49 -2.31 -21.49
N PHE A 172 16.32 -2.00 -20.48
CA PHE A 172 16.58 -0.64 -19.99
C PHE A 172 18.02 -0.15 -20.21
N LYS A 173 18.85 -0.95 -20.91
CA LYS A 173 20.24 -0.59 -21.22
C LYS A 173 20.37 0.50 -22.31
N ALA A 174 19.35 0.66 -23.15
CA ALA A 174 19.38 1.68 -24.20
C ALA A 174 19.26 3.09 -23.59
N PRO A 175 19.99 4.08 -24.15
CA PRO A 175 19.97 5.45 -23.65
C PRO A 175 18.54 6.01 -23.63
N GLY A 176 18.18 6.74 -22.58
CA GLY A 176 16.85 7.36 -22.40
C GLY A 176 15.72 6.42 -21.93
N LYS A 177 15.91 5.10 -21.87
CA LYS A 177 14.85 4.18 -21.42
C LYS A 177 14.60 4.20 -19.90
N LEU A 178 15.61 4.53 -19.10
CA LEU A 178 15.43 4.73 -17.65
C LEU A 178 14.65 6.01 -17.34
N ASP A 179 14.70 7.01 -18.22
CA ASP A 179 14.00 8.26 -18.01
C ASP A 179 12.48 8.10 -18.14
N LEU A 180 12.00 7.08 -18.86
CA LEU A 180 10.58 6.69 -18.89
C LEU A 180 10.01 6.36 -17.51
N ILE A 181 10.83 5.85 -16.59
CA ILE A 181 10.40 5.53 -15.21
C ILE A 181 10.16 6.83 -14.43
N LYS A 182 10.90 7.89 -14.75
CA LYS A 182 10.81 9.22 -14.10
C LYS A 182 9.71 10.11 -14.71
N MET A 183 8.91 9.60 -15.63
CA MET A 183 7.82 10.32 -16.30
C MET A 183 6.44 9.89 -15.78
N CYS A 184 5.48 10.84 -15.77
CA CYS A 184 4.09 10.53 -15.44
C CYS A 184 3.44 9.63 -16.51
N GLU A 185 2.25 9.11 -16.22
CA GLU A 185 1.45 8.25 -17.11
C GLU A 185 1.33 8.80 -18.54
N ASP A 186 1.00 10.09 -18.68
CA ASP A 186 0.79 10.74 -19.98
C ASP A 186 2.12 10.91 -20.73
N CYS A 187 3.12 11.51 -20.07
CA CYS A 187 4.42 11.80 -20.66
C CYS A 187 5.20 10.54 -21.03
N ARG A 188 5.02 9.47 -20.25
CA ARG A 188 5.64 8.17 -20.51
C ARG A 188 5.12 7.56 -21.81
N VAL A 189 3.81 7.65 -22.07
CA VAL A 189 3.22 7.17 -23.33
C VAL A 189 3.78 7.96 -24.50
N VAL A 190 3.77 9.30 -24.42
CA VAL A 190 4.30 10.15 -25.50
C VAL A 190 5.78 9.86 -25.77
N ALA A 191 6.60 9.78 -24.72
CA ALA A 191 8.02 9.46 -24.85
C ALA A 191 8.26 8.06 -25.44
N GLN A 192 7.42 7.07 -25.12
CA GLN A 192 7.50 5.75 -25.75
C GLN A 192 7.21 5.78 -27.26
N TYR A 193 6.32 6.66 -27.72
CA TYR A 193 6.05 6.85 -29.15
C TYR A 193 7.18 7.61 -29.87
N GLU A 194 7.89 8.48 -29.16
CA GLU A 194 9.02 9.28 -29.64
C GLU A 194 10.37 8.55 -29.61
N LEU A 195 10.53 7.48 -28.81
CA LEU A 195 11.78 6.69 -28.78
C LEU A 195 11.95 5.95 -30.13
N GLU A 196 12.82 6.49 -30.97
CA GLU A 196 12.92 6.23 -32.41
C GLU A 196 13.49 4.86 -32.85
N ASP A 197 14.05 4.03 -31.97
CA ASP A 197 14.72 2.79 -32.42
C ASP A 197 13.84 1.54 -32.32
N GLY A 198 12.98 1.37 -33.33
CA GLY A 198 12.66 0.05 -33.91
C GLY A 198 11.73 -0.88 -33.14
N ASN A 199 11.20 -0.51 -31.97
CA ASN A 199 10.35 -1.40 -31.16
C ASN A 199 8.89 -0.96 -31.01
N ARG A 200 8.37 -0.22 -32.01
CA ARG A 200 6.93 -0.01 -32.15
C ARG A 200 6.29 -1.34 -32.52
N VAL A 201 5.94 -2.15 -31.52
CA VAL A 201 5.30 -3.48 -31.67
C VAL A 201 4.04 -3.41 -32.55
N LEU A 202 3.38 -2.25 -32.61
CA LEU A 202 2.19 -1.98 -33.41
C LEU A 202 2.42 -0.99 -34.57
N ALA A 203 3.65 -0.52 -34.82
CA ALA A 203 3.90 0.14 -36.09
C ALA A 203 4.00 -0.96 -37.14
N GLY A 204 3.03 -0.97 -38.06
CA GLY A 204 3.26 -1.62 -39.35
C GLY A 204 4.53 -1.07 -40.01
N ALA A 205 5.01 -1.78 -41.03
CA ALA A 205 6.06 -1.24 -41.90
C ALA A 205 5.71 0.20 -42.30
N LYS A 206 6.73 1.08 -42.43
CA LYS A 206 6.51 2.42 -42.97
C LYS A 206 5.62 2.28 -44.22
N PRO A 207 4.51 3.03 -44.32
CA PRO A 207 3.66 2.97 -45.50
C PRO A 207 4.54 3.11 -46.75
N PRO A 208 4.35 2.26 -47.77
CA PRO A 208 5.12 2.40 -49.00
C PRO A 208 4.91 3.82 -49.53
N VAL A 209 6.00 4.49 -49.89
CA VAL A 209 5.94 5.83 -50.44
C VAL A 209 5.14 5.75 -51.75
N THR A 210 4.10 6.56 -51.87
CA THR A 210 3.32 6.66 -53.11
C THR A 210 4.22 7.24 -54.20
N ARG A 211 4.55 6.43 -55.20
CA ARG A 211 5.36 6.86 -56.35
C ARG A 211 4.59 7.91 -57.15
N THR A 212 5.14 9.11 -57.23
CA THR A 212 4.54 10.25 -57.93
C THR A 212 5.08 10.36 -59.36
N THR A 213 4.39 11.12 -60.21
CA THR A 213 4.88 11.45 -61.56
C THR A 213 6.27 12.09 -61.54
N GLU A 214 6.58 12.87 -60.50
CA GLU A 214 7.91 13.47 -60.30
C GLU A 214 9.00 12.43 -60.07
N ASP A 215 8.68 11.32 -59.40
CA ASP A 215 9.63 10.22 -59.17
C ASP A 215 9.97 9.50 -60.49
N TYR A 216 8.99 9.33 -61.37
CA TYR A 216 9.21 8.78 -62.73
C TYR A 216 10.04 9.71 -63.62
N LEU A 217 9.84 11.02 -63.51
CA LEU A 217 10.62 12.01 -64.26
C LEU A 217 12.08 12.04 -63.78
N LYS A 218 12.30 11.99 -62.46
CA LYS A 218 13.66 11.95 -61.88
C LYS A 218 14.45 10.72 -62.28
N GLU A 219 13.83 9.53 -62.32
CA GLU A 219 14.51 8.32 -62.80
C GLU A 219 14.87 8.41 -64.28
N ARG A 220 13.97 8.92 -65.13
CA ARG A 220 14.21 9.10 -66.56
C ARG A 220 15.35 10.10 -66.84
N ASP A 221 15.42 11.18 -66.06
CA ASP A 221 16.46 12.20 -66.20
C ASP A 221 17.81 11.73 -65.60
N GLN A 222 17.84 10.64 -64.83
CA GLN A 222 19.05 10.00 -64.32
C GLN A 222 19.58 8.87 -65.23
N GLU A 223 18.73 8.31 -66.11
CA GLU A 223 19.08 7.24 -67.06
C GLU A 223 19.45 7.75 -68.47
N GLY A 224 19.35 9.07 -68.73
CA GLY A 224 19.72 9.72 -69.99
C GLY A 224 20.99 10.57 -69.90
#